data_AF-A0A6I8LU06-F1
#
_entry.id   AF-A0A6I8LU06-F1
#
_cell.length_a   1.000
_cell.length_b   1.000
_cell.length_c   1.000
_cell.angle_alpha   90.00
_cell.angle_beta   90.00
_cell.angle_gamma   90.00
#
_symmetry.space_group_name_H-M   'P 1'
#
loop_
_entity.id
_entity.type
_entity.pdbx_description
1 polymer ?
#
loop_
_entity_poly.entity_id
_entity_poly.type
_entity_poly.pdbx_seq_one_letter_code
_entity_poly.pdbx_strand_id
1 'polypeptide(L)'
;MRFEGDPDELPPVAAALLRYGGELGRHRNAVDRACADLSRAADAAVSRLEGRLRAARARLAAVDPEDGAALAAAQREVEEATTNRDTGLEQRRRIDQTVADLRARSGPRLLAAVRTTEQGRSRLLVFWQAVDRAVSAFDTAVSRCLGRTPAPIGMPAAAGGVSGPAMRGVVPPRTATLPPLGPGGHVLVPLDLIDDSDSSVRSAADFQKVSMRVMRDGLLRLQTEIIPAVRGGEGLEAMRERDVRTGLGGAPASYVRVYEAFFGDTSVKLSRSADGRYTVRNGYHRIWLAKQAGLDVLPADVAEEP
;
A
#
# COMPACT_ATOMS: atom_id res chain seq x y z
N MET A 1 6.28 24.60 18.02
CA MET A 1 5.25 24.96 17.03
C MET A 1 4.77 23.66 16.38
N ARG A 2 3.63 23.11 16.82
CA ARG A 2 3.02 21.94 16.17
C ARG A 2 2.29 22.49 14.94
N PHE A 3 2.60 21.94 13.77
CA PHE A 3 1.77 22.16 12.59
C PHE A 3 0.46 21.40 12.84
N GLU A 4 -0.61 22.11 13.20
CA GLU A 4 -1.97 21.57 13.33
C GLU A 4 -2.76 21.69 12.02
N GLY A 5 -2.11 22.13 10.94
CA GLY A 5 -2.71 22.32 9.61
C GLY A 5 -3.04 21.00 8.90
N ASP A 6 -4.08 21.07 8.08
CA ASP A 6 -4.59 19.98 7.24
C ASP A 6 -3.45 19.41 6.36
N PRO A 7 -3.17 18.10 6.36
CA PRO A 7 -2.16 17.50 5.49
C PRO A 7 -2.38 17.77 3.99
N ASP A 8 -3.59 18.18 3.58
CA ASP A 8 -3.89 18.57 2.19
C ASP A 8 -3.38 19.98 1.83
N GLU A 9 -2.97 20.79 2.81
CA GLU A 9 -2.31 22.09 2.59
C GLU A 9 -0.78 21.94 2.40
N LEU A 10 -0.24 20.73 2.60
CA LEU A 10 1.17 20.47 2.40
C LEU A 10 1.50 20.18 0.92
N PRO A 11 2.71 20.54 0.46
CA PRO A 11 3.20 20.12 -0.84
C PRO A 11 3.08 18.59 -1.02
N PRO A 12 2.70 18.10 -2.22
CA PRO A 12 2.32 16.69 -2.43
C PRO A 12 3.31 15.66 -1.88
N VAL A 13 4.62 15.97 -1.93
CA VAL A 13 5.69 15.10 -1.42
C VAL A 13 5.66 14.98 0.11
N ALA A 14 5.40 16.08 0.82
CA ALA A 14 5.31 16.08 2.28
C ALA A 14 4.05 15.34 2.75
N ALA A 15 2.92 15.56 2.06
CA ALA A 15 1.68 14.82 2.30
C ALA A 15 1.86 13.31 2.03
N ALA A 16 2.54 12.93 0.95
CA ALA A 16 2.84 11.53 0.63
C ALA A 16 3.72 10.85 1.70
N LEU A 17 4.76 11.53 2.18
CA LEU A 17 5.62 11.00 3.26
C LEU A 17 4.88 10.81 4.58
N LEU A 18 3.96 11.72 4.91
CA LEU A 18 3.09 11.60 6.07
C LEU A 18 2.14 10.41 5.96
N ARG A 19 1.48 10.26 4.80
CA ARG A 19 0.61 9.11 4.52
C ARG A 19 1.37 7.79 4.62
N TYR A 20 2.54 7.73 4.00
CA TYR A 20 3.40 6.55 4.02
C TYR A 20 3.88 6.20 5.44
N GLY A 21 4.32 7.18 6.23
CA GLY A 21 4.67 6.96 7.64
C GLY A 21 3.49 6.44 8.47
N GLY A 22 2.28 6.98 8.24
CA GLY A 22 1.05 6.50 8.86
C GLY A 22 0.70 5.06 8.47
N GLU A 23 0.85 4.71 7.19
CA GLU A 23 0.65 3.34 6.69
C GLU A 23 1.63 2.35 7.31
N LEU A 24 2.92 2.70 7.38
CA LEU A 24 3.94 1.88 8.04
C LEU A 24 3.59 1.65 9.52
N GLY A 25 3.13 2.69 10.22
CA GLY A 25 2.67 2.58 11.60
C GLY A 25 1.48 1.62 11.75
N ARG A 26 0.48 1.74 10.85
CA ARG A 26 -0.69 0.83 10.82
C ARG A 26 -0.27 -0.62 10.55
N HIS A 27 0.62 -0.84 9.59
CA HIS A 27 1.13 -2.18 9.27
C HIS A 27 1.89 -2.80 10.44
N ARG A 28 2.76 -2.05 11.11
CA ARG A 28 3.45 -2.52 12.31
C ARG A 28 2.45 -2.95 13.39
N ASN A 29 1.48 -2.08 13.71
CA ASN A 29 0.46 -2.40 14.72
C ASN A 29 -0.42 -3.60 14.33
N ALA A 30 -0.66 -3.81 13.03
CA ALA A 30 -1.36 -4.99 12.54
C ALA A 30 -0.55 -6.28 12.74
N VAL A 31 0.75 -6.26 12.44
CA VAL A 31 1.65 -7.40 12.67
C VAL A 31 1.75 -7.72 14.16
N ASP A 32 1.94 -6.70 15.01
CA ASP A 32 2.04 -6.91 16.46
C ASP A 32 0.76 -7.52 17.04
N ARG A 33 -0.42 -7.05 16.59
CA ARG A 33 -1.72 -7.64 16.97
C ARG A 33 -1.85 -9.09 16.50
N ALA A 34 -1.53 -9.37 15.24
CA ALA A 34 -1.62 -10.72 14.69
C ALA A 34 -0.71 -11.71 15.45
N CYS A 35 0.51 -11.29 15.81
CA CYS A 35 1.40 -12.09 16.65
C CYS A 35 0.80 -12.35 18.04
N ALA A 36 0.21 -11.34 18.67
CA ALA A 36 -0.43 -11.48 19.98
C ALA A 36 -1.66 -12.41 19.92
N ASP A 37 -2.49 -12.29 18.88
CA ASP A 37 -3.63 -13.17 18.64
C ASP A 37 -3.20 -14.63 18.46
N LEU A 38 -2.15 -14.87 17.68
CA LEU A 38 -1.60 -16.20 17.47
C LEU A 38 -1.09 -16.81 18.77
N SER A 39 -0.33 -16.06 19.59
CA SER A 39 0.13 -16.53 20.90
C SER A 39 -1.04 -16.88 21.82
N ARG A 40 -2.08 -16.01 21.91
CA ARG A 40 -3.29 -16.28 22.70
C ARG A 40 -4.02 -17.54 22.23
N ALA A 41 -4.15 -17.73 20.93
CA ALA A 41 -4.80 -18.91 20.36
C ALA A 41 -4.02 -20.19 20.71
N ALA A 42 -2.69 -20.13 20.68
CA ALA A 42 -1.83 -21.25 21.04
C ALA A 42 -1.91 -21.56 22.55
N ASP A 43 -1.91 -20.56 23.42
CA ASP A 43 -2.09 -20.73 24.87
C ASP A 43 -3.45 -21.37 25.19
N ALA A 44 -4.52 -20.89 24.53
CA ALA A 44 -5.85 -21.47 24.67
C ALA A 44 -5.92 -22.94 24.21
N ALA A 45 -5.18 -23.30 23.16
CA ALA A 45 -5.08 -24.68 22.69
C ALA A 45 -4.36 -25.59 23.70
N VAL A 46 -3.22 -25.15 24.24
CA VAL A 46 -2.49 -25.87 25.30
C VAL A 46 -3.38 -26.06 26.53
N SER A 47 -4.08 -25.01 26.97
CA SER A 47 -4.98 -25.08 28.13
C SER A 47 -6.11 -26.10 27.94
N ARG A 48 -6.68 -26.20 26.72
CA ARG A 48 -7.67 -27.25 26.40
C ARG A 48 -7.08 -28.66 26.48
N LEU A 49 -5.86 -28.86 25.99
CA LEU A 49 -5.17 -30.15 26.05
C LEU A 49 -4.86 -30.56 27.50
N GLU A 50 -4.40 -29.63 28.32
CA GLU A 50 -4.21 -29.84 29.77
C GLU A 50 -5.52 -30.17 30.48
N GLY A 51 -6.62 -29.52 30.10
CA GLY A 51 -7.96 -29.84 30.58
C GLY A 51 -8.36 -31.28 30.25
N ARG A 52 -8.13 -31.74 29.00
CA ARG A 52 -8.39 -33.12 28.58
C ARG A 52 -7.54 -34.13 29.35
N LEU A 53 -6.25 -33.85 29.56
CA LEU A 53 -5.37 -34.71 30.35
C LEU A 53 -5.84 -34.83 31.81
N ARG A 54 -6.24 -33.71 32.43
CA ARG A 54 -6.83 -33.73 33.79
C ARG A 54 -8.10 -34.57 33.84
N ALA A 55 -9.00 -34.43 32.88
CA ALA A 55 -10.23 -35.22 32.81
C ALA A 55 -9.95 -36.72 32.61
N ALA A 56 -9.02 -37.10 31.72
CA ALA A 56 -8.60 -38.49 31.52
C ALA A 56 -8.02 -39.10 32.80
N ARG A 57 -7.16 -38.36 33.52
CA ARG A 57 -6.61 -38.80 34.81
C ARG A 57 -7.67 -38.98 35.88
N ALA A 58 -8.66 -38.09 35.94
CA ALA A 58 -9.78 -38.22 36.86
C ALA A 58 -10.63 -39.46 36.56
N ARG A 59 -10.87 -39.77 35.28
CA ARG A 59 -11.55 -41.00 34.87
C ARG A 59 -10.76 -42.25 35.25
N LEU A 60 -9.45 -42.29 34.99
CA LEU A 60 -8.59 -43.39 35.40
C LEU A 60 -8.65 -43.64 36.91
N ALA A 61 -8.67 -42.57 37.72
CA ALA A 61 -8.77 -42.69 39.18
C ALA A 61 -10.14 -43.19 39.69
N ALA A 62 -11.18 -43.13 38.86
CA ALA A 62 -12.53 -43.56 39.21
C ALA A 62 -12.86 -44.99 38.74
N VAL A 63 -11.98 -45.62 37.96
CA VAL A 63 -12.18 -47.00 37.46
C VAL A 63 -11.86 -48.01 38.56
N ASP A 64 -12.72 -49.03 38.68
CA ASP A 64 -12.48 -50.19 39.57
C ASP A 64 -11.23 -50.96 39.10
N PRO A 65 -10.20 -51.15 39.96
CA PRO A 65 -9.00 -51.90 39.59
C PRO A 65 -9.28 -53.37 39.25
N GLU A 66 -10.40 -53.96 39.67
CA GLU A 66 -10.78 -55.33 39.31
C GLU A 66 -11.31 -55.44 37.88
N ASP A 67 -11.82 -54.35 37.29
CA ASP A 67 -12.22 -54.29 35.89
C ASP A 67 -11.01 -53.97 34.99
N GLY A 68 -10.23 -55.02 34.70
CA GLY A 68 -9.02 -54.90 33.89
C GLY A 68 -9.26 -54.31 32.48
N ALA A 69 -10.44 -54.49 31.89
CA ALA A 69 -10.77 -53.95 30.57
C ALA A 69 -11.00 -52.43 30.65
N ALA A 70 -11.77 -51.97 31.64
CA ALA A 70 -11.99 -50.55 31.89
C ALA A 70 -10.68 -49.84 32.27
N LEU A 71 -9.85 -50.49 33.09
CA LEU A 71 -8.56 -49.94 33.52
C LEU A 71 -7.62 -49.73 32.32
N ALA A 72 -7.48 -50.74 31.46
CA ALA A 72 -6.65 -50.64 30.26
C ALA A 72 -7.16 -49.57 29.28
N ALA A 73 -8.48 -49.39 29.15
CA ALA A 73 -9.06 -48.34 28.33
C ALA A 73 -8.75 -46.94 28.87
N ALA A 74 -8.90 -46.72 30.18
CA ALA A 74 -8.59 -45.45 30.82
C ALA A 74 -7.09 -45.11 30.78
N GLN A 75 -6.20 -46.11 30.92
CA GLN A 75 -4.76 -45.93 30.76
C GLN A 75 -4.39 -45.45 29.36
N ARG A 76 -4.92 -46.10 28.31
CA ARG A 76 -4.72 -45.66 26.92
C ARG A 76 -5.20 -44.23 26.68
N GLU A 77 -6.33 -43.85 27.28
CA GLU A 77 -6.82 -42.47 27.17
C GLU A 77 -5.87 -41.45 27.81
N VAL A 78 -5.29 -41.77 28.97
CA VAL A 78 -4.29 -40.92 29.64
C VAL A 78 -3.02 -40.81 28.81
N GLU A 79 -2.54 -41.91 28.23
CA GLU A 79 -1.39 -41.92 27.33
C GLU A 79 -1.63 -41.04 26.11
N GLU A 80 -2.76 -41.21 25.43
CA GLU A 80 -3.14 -40.40 24.26
C GLU A 80 -3.24 -38.91 24.63
N ALA A 81 -3.89 -38.57 25.75
CA ALA A 81 -4.00 -37.19 26.22
C ALA A 81 -2.63 -36.58 26.57
N THR A 82 -1.70 -37.39 27.08
CA THR A 82 -0.33 -36.98 27.40
C THR A 82 0.45 -36.67 26.12
N THR A 83 0.43 -37.57 25.13
CA THR A 83 1.06 -37.36 23.82
C THR A 83 0.48 -36.13 23.11
N ASN A 84 -0.84 -35.94 23.16
CA ASN A 84 -1.50 -34.78 22.58
C ASN A 84 -1.05 -33.47 23.26
N ARG A 85 -0.96 -33.44 24.60
CA ARG A 85 -0.43 -32.28 25.33
C ARG A 85 1.02 -31.98 24.94
N ASP A 86 1.89 -32.98 24.91
CA ASP A 86 3.31 -32.77 24.55
C ASP A 86 3.48 -32.24 23.14
N THR A 87 2.72 -32.79 22.19
CA THR A 87 2.67 -32.27 20.82
C THR A 87 2.21 -30.81 20.79
N GLY A 88 1.18 -30.46 21.58
CA GLY A 88 0.70 -29.08 21.68
C GLY A 88 1.74 -28.12 22.27
N LEU A 89 2.50 -28.54 23.30
CA LEU A 89 3.58 -27.74 23.89
C LEU A 89 4.74 -27.54 22.92
N GLU A 90 5.08 -28.55 22.13
CA GLU A 90 6.09 -28.44 21.06
C GLU A 90 5.62 -27.46 19.97
N GLN A 91 4.37 -27.55 19.53
CA GLN A 91 3.80 -26.60 18.57
C GLN A 91 3.79 -25.17 19.12
N ARG A 92 3.46 -24.99 20.40
CA ARG A 92 3.51 -23.68 21.08
C ARG A 92 4.91 -23.07 21.05
N ARG A 93 5.94 -23.87 21.34
CA ARG A 93 7.36 -23.46 21.28
C ARG A 93 7.76 -23.04 19.87
N ARG A 94 7.35 -23.79 18.84
CA ARG A 94 7.60 -23.43 17.43
C ARG A 94 6.92 -22.12 17.03
N ILE A 95 5.70 -21.88 17.52
CA ILE A 95 5.00 -20.60 17.32
C ILE A 95 5.76 -19.45 17.98
N ASP A 96 6.23 -19.62 19.23
CA ASP A 96 7.04 -18.59 19.91
C ASP A 96 8.32 -18.28 19.13
N GLN A 97 9.04 -19.30 18.68
CA GLN A 97 10.25 -19.11 17.88
C GLN A 97 9.94 -18.36 16.58
N THR A 98 8.86 -18.72 15.89
CA THR A 98 8.46 -18.06 14.63
C THR A 98 8.09 -16.60 14.86
N VAL A 99 7.36 -16.29 15.95
CA VAL A 99 6.99 -14.93 16.32
C VAL A 99 8.24 -14.11 16.70
N ALA A 100 9.17 -14.72 17.45
CA ALA A 100 10.44 -14.08 17.80
C ALA A 100 11.28 -13.77 16.55
N ASP A 101 11.42 -14.73 15.65
CA ASP A 101 12.15 -14.58 14.39
C ASP A 101 11.51 -13.51 13.49
N LEU A 102 10.18 -13.49 13.39
CA LEU A 102 9.45 -12.48 12.63
C LEU A 102 9.72 -11.08 13.20
N ARG A 103 9.67 -10.91 14.52
CA ARG A 103 9.97 -9.64 15.20
C ARG A 103 11.43 -9.23 15.00
N ALA A 104 12.37 -10.18 15.10
CA ALA A 104 13.79 -9.92 14.90
C ALA A 104 14.10 -9.46 13.46
N ARG A 105 13.43 -10.04 12.46
CA ARG A 105 13.62 -9.68 11.04
C ARG A 105 12.89 -8.40 10.63
N SER A 106 11.66 -8.21 11.10
CA SER A 106 10.81 -7.09 10.67
C SER A 106 10.99 -5.83 11.52
N GLY A 107 11.27 -5.99 12.81
CA GLY A 107 11.38 -4.89 13.79
C GLY A 107 12.41 -3.83 13.40
N PRO A 108 13.70 -4.17 13.20
CA PRO A 108 14.72 -3.19 12.83
C PRO A 108 14.42 -2.48 11.51
N ARG A 109 13.90 -3.20 10.51
CA ARG A 109 13.56 -2.63 9.19
C ARG A 109 12.40 -1.65 9.27
N LEU A 110 11.33 -2.02 9.98
CA LEU A 110 10.17 -1.14 10.19
C LEU A 110 10.55 0.08 11.04
N LEU A 111 11.32 -0.11 12.12
CA LEU A 111 11.81 1.00 12.95
C LEU A 111 12.73 1.93 12.16
N ALA A 112 13.61 1.41 11.33
CA ALA A 112 14.45 2.22 10.45
C ALA A 112 13.60 3.01 9.45
N ALA A 113 12.61 2.38 8.81
CA ALA A 113 11.71 3.06 7.87
C ALA A 113 10.88 4.17 8.55
N VAL A 114 10.35 3.92 9.75
CA VAL A 114 9.65 4.92 10.56
C VAL A 114 10.58 6.08 10.93
N ARG A 115 11.80 5.80 11.40
CA ARG A 115 12.78 6.86 11.70
C ARG A 115 13.15 7.68 10.46
N THR A 116 13.38 7.03 9.32
CA THR A 116 13.71 7.70 8.06
C THR A 116 12.56 8.61 7.61
N THR A 117 11.31 8.17 7.72
CA THR A 117 10.14 8.99 7.40
C THR A 117 9.96 10.16 8.36
N GLU A 118 10.18 9.97 9.66
CA GLU A 118 10.16 11.05 10.66
C GLU A 118 11.29 12.08 10.45
N GLN A 119 12.50 11.61 10.13
CA GLN A 119 13.63 12.48 9.79
C GLN A 119 13.37 13.25 8.50
N GLY A 120 12.85 12.58 7.46
CA GLY A 120 12.44 13.22 6.21
C GLY A 120 11.38 14.29 6.43
N ARG A 121 10.36 13.99 7.25
CA ARG A 121 9.34 14.96 7.66
C ARG A 121 9.96 16.17 8.36
N SER A 122 10.83 15.93 9.33
CA SER A 122 11.46 17.00 10.11
C SER A 122 12.31 17.91 9.22
N ARG A 123 13.08 17.33 8.29
CA ARG A 123 13.88 18.08 7.32
C ARG A 123 13.02 18.89 6.36
N LEU A 124 11.92 18.32 5.86
CA LEU A 124 10.98 19.04 4.99
C LEU A 124 10.34 20.23 5.71
N LEU A 125 9.91 20.07 6.97
CA LEU A 125 9.36 21.17 7.76
C LEU A 125 10.37 22.31 7.96
N VAL A 126 11.63 21.98 8.26
CA VAL A 126 12.70 22.98 8.39
C VAL A 126 12.96 23.69 7.05
N PHE A 127 12.98 22.95 5.94
CA PHE A 127 13.12 23.51 4.61
C PHE A 127 11.99 24.49 4.29
N TRP A 128 10.74 24.13 4.55
CA TRP A 128 9.59 25.02 4.29
C TRP A 128 9.60 26.27 5.16
N GLN A 129 9.97 26.15 6.44
CA GLN A 129 10.20 27.32 7.31
C GLN A 129 11.32 28.23 6.79
N ALA A 130 12.30 27.70 6.06
CA ALA A 130 13.32 28.51 5.41
C ALA A 130 12.77 29.21 4.15
N VAL A 131 11.96 28.52 3.34
CA VAL A 131 11.27 29.09 2.18
C VAL A 131 10.33 30.23 2.60
N ASP A 132 9.48 30.03 3.60
CA ASP A 132 8.55 31.07 4.10
C ASP A 132 9.28 32.32 4.59
N ARG A 133 10.42 32.13 5.28
CA ARG A 133 11.29 33.23 5.69
C ARG A 133 11.89 33.97 4.50
N ALA A 134 12.32 33.25 3.47
CA ALA A 134 12.87 33.84 2.25
C ALA A 134 11.80 34.63 1.46
N VAL A 135 10.59 34.07 1.31
CA VAL A 135 9.45 34.74 0.68
C VAL A 135 9.07 36.01 1.45
N SER A 136 8.94 35.93 2.77
CA SER A 136 8.63 37.09 3.61
C SER A 136 9.70 38.18 3.52
N ALA A 137 10.98 37.79 3.46
CA ALA A 137 12.09 38.73 3.29
C ALA A 137 12.07 39.40 1.91
N PHE A 138 11.74 38.65 0.86
CA PHE A 138 11.57 39.16 -0.50
C PHE A 138 10.41 40.16 -0.58
N ASP A 139 9.23 39.82 -0.05
CA ASP A 139 8.07 40.73 -0.02
C ASP A 139 8.36 42.03 0.74
N THR A 140 9.11 41.93 1.84
CA THR A 140 9.57 43.09 2.61
C THR A 140 10.56 43.95 1.81
N ALA A 141 11.42 43.34 0.99
CA ALA A 141 12.35 44.06 0.13
C ALA A 141 11.62 44.73 -1.04
N VAL A 142 10.70 44.02 -1.71
CA VAL A 142 9.86 44.56 -2.79
C VAL A 142 9.00 45.72 -2.30
N SER A 143 8.36 45.59 -1.13
CA SER A 143 7.55 46.66 -0.54
C SER A 143 8.38 47.93 -0.28
N ARG A 144 9.63 47.76 0.20
CA ARG A 144 10.58 48.86 0.36
C ARG A 144 10.95 49.52 -0.96
N CYS A 145 11.25 48.75 -2.01
CA CYS A 145 11.60 49.29 -3.33
C CYS A 145 10.42 50.01 -4.01
N LEU A 146 9.19 49.54 -3.81
CA LEU A 146 7.98 50.13 -4.38
C LEU A 146 7.45 51.34 -3.59
N GLY A 147 8.17 51.79 -2.56
CA GLY A 147 7.73 52.93 -1.73
C GLY A 147 6.45 52.67 -0.94
N ARG A 148 6.01 51.41 -0.83
CA ARG A 148 4.94 51.00 0.08
C ARG A 148 5.56 50.86 1.46
N THR A 149 5.54 51.94 2.24
CA THR A 149 5.81 51.88 3.68
C THR A 149 4.79 50.92 4.31
N PRO A 150 5.22 49.80 4.91
CA PRO A 150 4.31 48.98 5.69
C PRO A 150 3.82 49.85 6.85
N ALA A 151 2.53 50.16 6.87
CA ALA A 151 1.94 50.86 8.00
C ALA A 151 2.19 50.04 9.28
N PRO A 152 2.62 50.65 10.38
CA PRO A 152 2.87 49.95 11.63
C PRO A 152 1.58 49.28 12.10
N ILE A 153 1.65 47.96 12.32
CA ILE A 153 0.57 47.14 12.89
C ILE A 153 0.37 47.60 14.33
N GLY A 154 -0.66 48.41 14.57
CA GLY A 154 -0.95 48.91 15.91
C GLY A 154 -1.98 50.01 15.98
N MET A 155 -3.18 49.85 15.38
CA MET A 155 -4.41 50.48 15.85
C MET A 155 -5.64 49.75 15.26
N PRO A 156 -6.73 49.57 16.03
CA PRO A 156 -7.99 49.05 15.51
C PRO A 156 -8.80 50.21 14.91
N ALA A 157 -9.02 50.19 13.60
CA ALA A 157 -9.95 51.12 12.96
C ALA A 157 -10.75 50.42 11.85
N ALA A 158 -12.05 50.35 12.12
CA ALA A 158 -13.20 50.47 11.23
C ALA A 158 -13.22 49.73 9.88
N ALA A 159 -14.25 48.89 9.80
CA ALA A 159 -14.93 48.40 8.60
C ALA A 159 -14.73 49.24 7.32
N GLY A 160 -14.13 48.60 6.32
CA GLY A 160 -14.06 49.08 4.94
C GLY A 160 -13.81 47.89 4.02
N GLY A 161 -14.89 47.24 3.57
CA GLY A 161 -14.82 46.10 2.69
C GLY A 161 -14.28 46.48 1.32
N VAL A 162 -13.20 45.82 0.91
CA VAL A 162 -12.79 45.75 -0.50
C VAL A 162 -12.53 44.28 -0.80
N SER A 163 -13.47 43.67 -1.51
CA SER A 163 -13.35 42.35 -2.09
C SER A 163 -12.18 42.32 -3.08
N GLY A 164 -11.09 41.65 -2.69
CA GLY A 164 -10.10 41.15 -3.63
C GLY A 164 -10.58 39.84 -4.25
N PRO A 165 -10.44 39.63 -5.57
CA PRO A 165 -10.93 38.42 -6.21
C PRO A 165 -10.08 37.23 -5.77
N ALA A 166 -10.74 36.27 -5.13
CA ALA A 166 -10.20 34.94 -4.93
C ALA A 166 -9.79 34.36 -6.30
N MET A 167 -8.51 34.08 -6.49
CA MET A 167 -8.07 33.22 -7.59
C MET A 167 -8.66 31.84 -7.35
N ARG A 168 -9.85 31.63 -7.92
CA ARG A 168 -10.43 30.31 -8.12
C ARG A 168 -9.38 29.46 -8.84
N GLY A 169 -9.06 28.32 -8.23
CA GLY A 169 -8.32 27.25 -8.89
C GLY A 169 -8.96 26.98 -10.25
N VAL A 170 -8.23 27.30 -11.31
CA VAL A 170 -8.59 26.95 -12.67
C VAL A 170 -8.51 25.43 -12.73
N VAL A 171 -9.65 24.78 -12.60
CA VAL A 171 -9.81 23.38 -13.02
C VAL A 171 -9.53 23.40 -14.52
N PRO A 172 -8.45 22.76 -15.01
CA PRO A 172 -8.15 22.76 -16.43
C PRO A 172 -9.33 22.14 -17.19
N PRO A 173 -9.63 22.63 -18.41
CA PRO A 173 -10.71 22.08 -19.20
C PRO A 173 -10.48 20.58 -19.45
N ARG A 174 -11.51 19.76 -19.16
CA ARG A 174 -11.55 18.27 -19.30
C ARG A 174 -11.32 17.76 -20.75
N THR A 175 -11.04 18.65 -21.68
CA THR A 175 -10.82 18.38 -23.10
C THR A 175 -9.35 18.32 -23.51
N ALA A 176 -8.39 18.55 -22.61
CA ALA A 176 -6.97 18.44 -22.95
C ALA A 176 -6.60 17.00 -23.39
N THR A 177 -5.90 16.88 -24.51
CA THR A 177 -5.33 15.62 -25.00
C THR A 177 -4.19 15.20 -24.10
N LEU A 178 -4.21 13.95 -23.61
CA LEU A 178 -3.14 13.43 -22.75
C LEU A 178 -1.84 13.26 -23.56
N PRO A 179 -0.66 13.61 -22.99
CA PRO A 179 0.60 13.46 -23.69
C PRO A 179 0.94 11.97 -23.90
N PRO A 180 1.50 11.60 -25.07
CA PRO A 180 1.90 10.23 -25.35
C PRO A 180 3.03 9.77 -24.43
N LEU A 181 2.94 8.51 -24.03
CA LEU A 181 3.88 7.76 -23.21
C LEU A 181 4.78 6.95 -24.14
N GLY A 182 5.79 7.63 -24.69
CA GLY A 182 6.76 7.02 -25.60
C GLY A 182 6.23 6.81 -27.03
N PRO A 183 6.96 6.07 -27.87
CA PRO A 183 6.69 5.97 -29.30
C PRO A 183 5.46 5.13 -29.67
N GLY A 184 4.90 4.37 -28.74
CA GLY A 184 3.76 3.47 -28.97
C GLY A 184 2.38 4.13 -28.96
N GLY A 185 2.29 5.45 -28.71
CA GLY A 185 1.00 6.17 -28.70
C GLY A 185 0.13 5.92 -27.46
N HIS A 186 0.57 5.07 -26.53
CA HIS A 186 -0.07 4.90 -25.23
C HIS A 186 -0.12 6.23 -24.47
N VAL A 187 -1.08 6.41 -23.58
CA VAL A 187 -1.17 7.59 -22.70
C VAL A 187 -1.36 7.16 -21.25
N LEU A 188 -0.99 8.02 -20.30
CA LEU A 188 -1.28 7.80 -18.89
C LEU A 188 -2.65 8.36 -18.54
N VAL A 189 -3.62 7.46 -18.40
CA VAL A 189 -5.02 7.82 -18.11
C VAL A 189 -5.24 7.84 -16.61
N PRO A 190 -5.79 8.92 -16.03
CA PRO A 190 -6.22 8.96 -14.64
C PRO A 190 -7.29 7.90 -14.35
N LEU A 191 -7.09 7.09 -13.31
CA LEU A 191 -7.99 5.98 -12.98
C LEU A 191 -9.37 6.42 -12.52
N ASP A 192 -9.51 7.64 -12.00
CA ASP A 192 -10.76 8.26 -11.57
C ASP A 192 -11.66 8.67 -12.75
N LEU A 193 -11.09 8.82 -13.95
CA LEU A 193 -11.82 9.11 -15.18
C LEU A 193 -12.30 7.85 -15.91
N ILE A 194 -11.85 6.67 -15.50
CA ILE A 194 -12.24 5.38 -16.08
C ILE A 194 -13.50 4.86 -15.40
N ASP A 195 -14.59 4.78 -16.18
CA ASP A 195 -15.81 4.08 -15.81
C ASP A 195 -15.64 2.58 -16.04
N ASP A 196 -15.60 1.84 -14.94
CA ASP A 196 -15.54 0.38 -14.88
C ASP A 196 -16.75 -0.21 -14.16
N SER A 197 -17.87 0.52 -14.12
CA SER A 197 -19.09 0.09 -13.42
C SER A 197 -19.68 -1.22 -13.96
N ASP A 198 -19.48 -1.50 -15.25
CA ASP A 198 -19.88 -2.71 -15.96
C ASP A 198 -18.89 -3.89 -15.83
N SER A 199 -17.80 -3.71 -15.07
CA SER A 199 -16.79 -4.75 -14.84
C SER A 199 -17.39 -6.02 -14.22
N SER A 200 -17.01 -7.18 -14.76
CA SER A 200 -17.27 -8.49 -14.15
C SER A 200 -16.27 -8.84 -13.05
N VAL A 201 -15.16 -8.10 -12.92
CA VAL A 201 -14.12 -8.32 -11.92
C VAL A 201 -14.52 -7.61 -10.63
N ARG A 202 -14.87 -8.39 -9.60
CA ARG A 202 -15.35 -7.86 -8.31
C ARG A 202 -14.40 -8.19 -7.17
N SER A 203 -13.59 -9.24 -7.31
CA SER A 203 -12.73 -9.72 -6.24
C SER A 203 -11.44 -10.37 -6.75
N ALA A 204 -10.53 -10.64 -5.81
CA ALA A 204 -9.32 -11.42 -6.08
C ALA A 204 -9.60 -12.86 -6.56
N ALA A 205 -10.79 -13.42 -6.29
CA ALA A 205 -11.15 -14.76 -6.74
C ALA A 205 -11.38 -14.85 -8.26
N ASP A 206 -11.61 -13.71 -8.91
CA ASP A 206 -11.86 -13.63 -10.36
C ASP A 206 -10.56 -13.73 -11.20
N PHE A 207 -9.41 -13.91 -10.53
CA PHE A 207 -8.09 -14.04 -11.14
C PHE A 207 -7.66 -15.50 -11.20
N GLN A 208 -8.02 -16.18 -12.29
CA GLN A 208 -7.70 -17.61 -12.46
C GLN A 208 -6.34 -17.88 -13.11
N LYS A 209 -5.75 -16.89 -13.80
CA LYS A 209 -4.54 -17.10 -14.63
C LYS A 209 -3.22 -16.77 -13.92
N VAL A 210 -3.22 -15.80 -13.00
CA VAL A 210 -2.01 -15.29 -12.35
C VAL A 210 -2.31 -14.99 -10.89
N SER A 211 -1.42 -15.34 -9.97
CA SER A 211 -1.61 -15.07 -8.55
C SER A 211 -1.59 -13.57 -8.25
N MET A 212 -2.39 -13.14 -7.26
CA MET A 212 -2.43 -11.75 -6.79
C MET A 212 -1.07 -11.18 -6.41
N ARG A 213 -0.17 -12.02 -5.88
CA ARG A 213 1.19 -11.62 -5.53
C ARG A 213 1.99 -11.22 -6.78
N VAL A 214 2.03 -12.10 -7.78
CA VAL A 214 2.75 -11.86 -9.05
C VAL A 214 2.25 -10.59 -9.73
N MET A 215 0.94 -10.38 -9.70
CA MET A 215 0.30 -9.18 -10.26
C MET A 215 0.70 -7.89 -9.55
N ARG A 216 0.77 -7.90 -8.20
CA ARG A 216 1.27 -6.75 -7.42
C ARG A 216 2.75 -6.48 -7.71
N ASP A 217 3.57 -7.52 -7.76
CA ASP A 217 4.99 -7.39 -8.09
C ASP A 217 5.16 -6.78 -9.49
N GLY A 218 4.33 -7.20 -10.45
CA GLY A 218 4.29 -6.64 -11.80
C GLY A 218 3.87 -5.17 -11.84
N LEU A 219 2.83 -4.77 -11.10
CA LEU A 219 2.41 -3.37 -11.02
C LEU A 219 3.45 -2.46 -10.37
N LEU A 220 4.11 -2.93 -9.31
CA LEU A 220 5.18 -2.17 -8.68
C LEU A 220 6.30 -1.90 -9.69
N ARG A 221 6.74 -2.96 -10.39
CA ARG A 221 7.76 -2.86 -11.45
C ARG A 221 7.34 -1.96 -12.60
N LEU A 222 6.06 -2.00 -13.00
CA LEU A 222 5.49 -1.11 -14.00
C LEU A 222 5.74 0.36 -13.61
N GLN A 223 5.38 0.72 -12.38
CA GLN A 223 5.46 2.09 -11.87
C GLN A 223 6.90 2.56 -11.66
N THR A 224 7.71 1.76 -10.99
CA THR A 224 9.04 2.20 -10.54
C THR A 224 10.11 2.11 -11.62
N GLU A 225 9.92 1.26 -12.64
CA GLU A 225 11.00 0.92 -13.57
C GLU A 225 10.60 1.00 -15.06
N ILE A 226 9.42 0.50 -15.42
CA ILE A 226 9.01 0.40 -16.84
C ILE A 226 8.47 1.73 -17.35
N ILE A 227 7.53 2.38 -16.65
CA ILE A 227 6.98 3.67 -17.06
C ILE A 227 8.09 4.73 -17.22
N PRO A 228 9.04 4.89 -16.27
CA PRO A 228 10.18 5.79 -16.45
C PRO A 228 11.03 5.46 -17.69
N ALA A 229 11.27 4.17 -17.96
CA ALA A 229 12.05 3.73 -19.11
C ALA A 229 11.34 4.04 -20.43
N VAL A 230 10.04 3.75 -20.53
CA VAL A 230 9.23 4.05 -21.72
C VAL A 230 9.16 5.56 -21.98
N ARG A 231 9.05 6.38 -20.92
CA ARG A 231 9.18 7.84 -21.04
C ARG A 231 10.54 8.28 -21.60
N GLY A 232 11.60 7.54 -21.26
CA GLY A 232 12.95 7.73 -21.80
C GLY A 232 13.14 7.19 -23.22
N GLY A 233 12.12 6.60 -23.84
CA GLY A 233 12.18 6.03 -25.18
C GLY A 233 12.61 4.56 -25.24
N GLU A 234 12.76 3.89 -24.09
CA GLU A 234 13.07 2.46 -24.05
C GLU A 234 11.85 1.60 -24.41
N GLY A 235 12.07 0.57 -25.22
CA GLY A 235 11.03 -0.38 -25.65
C GLY A 235 11.24 -1.81 -25.13
N LEU A 236 10.60 -2.76 -25.81
CA LEU A 236 10.60 -4.19 -25.42
C LEU A 236 12.01 -4.81 -25.35
N GLU A 237 12.94 -4.43 -26.24
CA GLU A 237 14.31 -4.97 -26.21
C GLU A 237 15.06 -4.60 -24.91
N ALA A 238 14.91 -3.36 -24.45
CA ALA A 238 15.50 -2.94 -23.19
C ALA A 238 14.92 -3.71 -21.99
N MET A 239 13.64 -4.07 -22.05
CA MET A 239 13.01 -4.93 -21.03
C MET A 239 13.58 -6.35 -21.04
N ARG A 240 13.88 -6.91 -22.22
CA ARG A 240 14.57 -8.21 -22.33
C ARG A 240 15.97 -8.17 -21.72
N GLU A 241 16.74 -7.13 -22.01
CA GLU A 241 18.08 -6.96 -21.43
C GLU A 241 18.03 -6.85 -19.89
N ARG A 242 17.04 -6.13 -19.35
CA ARG A 242 16.82 -6.03 -17.89
C ARG A 242 16.44 -7.39 -17.29
N ASP A 243 15.59 -8.16 -17.95
CA ASP A 243 15.24 -9.52 -17.51
C ASP A 243 16.48 -10.43 -17.44
N VAL A 244 17.36 -10.38 -18.45
CA VAL A 244 18.63 -11.13 -18.45
C VAL A 244 19.53 -10.66 -17.30
N ARG A 245 19.72 -9.36 -17.15
CA ARG A 245 20.60 -8.77 -16.12
C ARG A 245 20.16 -9.08 -14.69
N THR A 246 18.85 -9.18 -14.46
CA THR A 246 18.25 -9.41 -13.14
C THR A 246 17.90 -10.88 -12.87
N GLY A 247 18.16 -11.78 -13.83
CA GLY A 247 17.83 -13.19 -13.71
C GLY A 247 16.33 -13.48 -13.69
N LEU A 248 15.51 -12.61 -14.28
CA LEU A 248 14.05 -12.71 -14.30
C LEU A 248 13.49 -13.26 -15.62
N GLY A 249 14.36 -13.62 -16.57
CA GLY A 249 13.96 -14.22 -17.85
C GLY A 249 12.97 -15.38 -17.66
N GLY A 250 11.77 -15.27 -18.25
CA GLY A 250 10.72 -16.28 -18.17
C GLY A 250 9.87 -16.27 -16.90
N ALA A 251 10.18 -15.43 -15.91
CA ALA A 251 9.37 -15.32 -14.70
C ALA A 251 7.99 -14.71 -15.00
N PRO A 252 6.92 -15.09 -14.27
CA PRO A 252 5.57 -14.54 -14.47
C PRO A 252 5.45 -13.02 -14.29
N ALA A 253 6.36 -12.41 -13.53
CA ALA A 253 6.43 -10.96 -13.32
C ALA A 253 7.61 -10.30 -14.04
N SER A 254 8.25 -10.96 -15.01
CA SER A 254 9.43 -10.42 -15.72
C SER A 254 9.15 -9.06 -16.38
N TYR A 255 10.18 -8.24 -16.62
CA TYR A 255 10.04 -6.94 -17.29
C TYR A 255 9.33 -7.07 -18.63
N VAL A 256 9.67 -8.08 -19.42
CA VAL A 256 9.02 -8.38 -20.70
C VAL A 256 7.54 -8.65 -20.52
N ARG A 257 7.17 -9.54 -19.59
CA ARG A 257 5.77 -9.91 -19.35
C ARG A 257 4.93 -8.73 -18.89
N VAL A 258 5.49 -7.89 -18.01
CA VAL A 258 4.82 -6.68 -17.54
C VAL A 258 4.70 -5.67 -18.67
N TYR A 259 5.76 -5.45 -19.45
CA TYR A 259 5.73 -4.55 -20.60
C TYR A 259 4.65 -4.96 -21.60
N GLU A 260 4.63 -6.21 -22.06
CA GLU A 260 3.63 -6.72 -23.01
C GLU A 260 2.20 -6.61 -22.49
N ALA A 261 2.01 -6.73 -21.17
CA ALA A 261 0.69 -6.63 -20.55
C ALA A 261 0.12 -5.19 -20.56
N PHE A 262 0.97 -4.16 -20.60
CA PHE A 262 0.54 -2.75 -20.53
C PHE A 262 0.80 -1.96 -21.82
N PHE A 263 1.76 -2.40 -22.64
CA PHE A 263 2.23 -1.72 -23.86
C PHE A 263 2.24 -2.64 -25.10
N GLY A 264 1.87 -3.92 -24.96
CA GLY A 264 1.73 -4.84 -26.08
C GLY A 264 0.28 -4.94 -26.57
N ASP A 265 -0.01 -5.96 -27.38
CA ASP A 265 -1.34 -6.14 -28.00
C ASP A 265 -2.48 -6.31 -27.00
N THR A 266 -2.14 -6.78 -25.78
CA THR A 266 -3.08 -7.02 -24.69
C THR A 266 -3.17 -5.86 -23.69
N SER A 267 -2.65 -4.68 -24.05
CA SER A 267 -2.72 -3.42 -23.30
C SER A 267 -4.14 -3.11 -22.81
N VAL A 268 -4.22 -2.18 -21.85
CA VAL A 268 -5.50 -1.59 -21.45
C VAL A 268 -6.00 -0.74 -22.61
N LYS A 269 -7.23 -1.01 -23.07
CA LYS A 269 -7.84 -0.28 -24.19
C LYS A 269 -9.09 0.42 -23.70
N LEU A 270 -9.18 1.71 -23.99
CA LEU A 270 -10.25 2.59 -23.54
C LEU A 270 -10.88 3.30 -24.74
N SER A 271 -12.17 3.57 -24.63
CA SER A 271 -12.88 4.52 -25.50
C SER A 271 -13.12 5.81 -24.75
N ARG A 272 -12.78 6.95 -25.36
CA ARG A 272 -13.04 8.28 -24.80
C ARG A 272 -14.41 8.76 -25.26
N SER A 273 -15.26 9.11 -24.30
CA SER A 273 -16.58 9.70 -24.56
C SER A 273 -16.49 11.23 -24.62
N ALA A 274 -17.50 11.88 -25.21
CA ALA A 274 -17.54 13.33 -25.42
C ALA A 274 -17.52 14.15 -24.11
N ASP A 275 -17.92 13.55 -22.99
CA ASP A 275 -17.89 14.14 -21.64
C ASP A 275 -16.50 14.09 -20.97
N GLY A 276 -15.52 13.46 -21.64
CA GLY A 276 -14.14 13.30 -21.17
C GLY A 276 -13.92 12.08 -20.27
N ARG A 277 -14.93 11.20 -20.10
CA ARG A 277 -14.76 9.93 -19.39
C ARG A 277 -14.26 8.82 -20.33
N TYR A 278 -13.77 7.75 -19.73
CA TYR A 278 -13.26 6.59 -20.45
C TYR A 278 -14.07 5.34 -20.13
N THR A 279 -14.53 4.63 -21.15
CA THR A 279 -15.15 3.31 -21.02
C THR A 279 -14.14 2.22 -21.37
N VAL A 280 -14.24 1.08 -20.68
CA VAL A 280 -13.25 -0.01 -20.79
C VAL A 280 -13.59 -0.93 -21.97
N ARG A 281 -12.66 -1.07 -22.91
CA ARG A 281 -12.76 -2.07 -24.00
C ARG A 281 -11.94 -3.33 -23.73
N ASN A 282 -10.83 -3.18 -23.00
CA ASN A 282 -10.00 -4.29 -22.58
C ASN A 282 -9.24 -3.94 -21.30
N GLY A 283 -9.00 -4.95 -20.46
CA GLY A 283 -8.09 -4.82 -19.31
C GLY A 283 -8.75 -4.58 -17.95
N TYR A 284 -10.02 -4.94 -17.74
CA TYR A 284 -10.69 -4.81 -16.43
C TYR A 284 -9.86 -5.34 -15.26
N HIS A 285 -9.26 -6.52 -15.37
CA HIS A 285 -8.40 -7.09 -14.32
C HIS A 285 -7.22 -6.17 -13.96
N ARG A 286 -6.64 -5.48 -14.94
CA ARG A 286 -5.50 -4.57 -14.73
C ARG A 286 -5.95 -3.25 -14.10
N ILE A 287 -7.08 -2.71 -14.54
CA ILE A 287 -7.69 -1.50 -13.97
C ILE A 287 -8.09 -1.75 -12.52
N TRP A 288 -8.81 -2.84 -12.25
CA TRP A 288 -9.20 -3.23 -10.90
C TRP A 288 -7.98 -3.35 -9.98
N LEU A 289 -6.94 -4.06 -10.45
CA LEU A 289 -5.71 -4.24 -9.66
C LEU A 289 -4.98 -2.92 -9.42
N ALA A 290 -4.93 -2.03 -10.41
CA ALA A 290 -4.32 -0.71 -10.28
C ALA A 290 -5.06 0.16 -9.26
N LYS A 291 -6.40 0.15 -9.28
CA LYS A 291 -7.24 0.82 -8.26
C LYS A 291 -6.99 0.25 -6.86
N GLN A 292 -6.94 -1.07 -6.71
CA GLN A 292 -6.63 -1.71 -5.43
C GLN A 292 -5.22 -1.42 -4.92
N ALA A 293 -4.27 -1.14 -5.82
CA ALA A 293 -2.92 -0.74 -5.49
C ALA A 293 -2.78 0.77 -5.21
N GLY A 294 -3.86 1.55 -5.32
CA GLY A 294 -3.85 2.99 -5.08
C GLY A 294 -3.05 3.77 -6.13
N LEU A 295 -3.03 3.30 -7.38
CA LEU A 295 -2.40 4.04 -8.47
C LEU A 295 -3.29 5.18 -8.95
N ASP A 296 -2.69 6.31 -9.31
CA ASP A 296 -3.43 7.46 -9.83
C ASP A 296 -3.68 7.35 -11.35
N VAL A 297 -2.71 6.78 -12.08
CA VAL A 297 -2.72 6.72 -13.54
C VAL A 297 -2.31 5.34 -14.05
N LEU A 298 -2.77 4.99 -15.25
CA LEU A 298 -2.44 3.73 -15.91
C LEU A 298 -2.15 3.91 -17.40
N PRO A 299 -1.12 3.24 -17.97
CA PRO A 299 -0.91 3.20 -19.41
C PRO A 299 -2.09 2.55 -20.12
N ALA A 300 -2.62 3.22 -21.14
CA ALA A 300 -3.70 2.71 -21.96
C ALA A 300 -3.61 3.21 -23.41
N ASP A 301 -4.18 2.41 -24.31
CA ASP A 301 -4.54 2.83 -25.67
C ASP A 301 -5.92 3.46 -25.63
N VAL A 302 -6.01 4.70 -26.10
CA VAL A 302 -7.26 5.46 -26.13
C VAL A 302 -7.69 5.64 -27.58
N ALA A 303 -8.91 5.17 -27.88
CA ALA A 303 -9.61 5.50 -29.12
C ALA A 303 -10.75 6.47 -28.81
N GLU A 304 -11.08 7.35 -29.75
CA GLU A 304 -12.33 8.15 -29.65
C GLU A 304 -13.52 7.22 -29.90
N GLU A 305 -14.60 7.40 -29.13
CA GLU A 305 -15.87 6.73 -29.39
C GLU A 305 -16.46 7.25 -30.72
N PRO A 306 -16.92 6.37 -31.62
CA PRO A 306 -17.48 6.78 -32.91
C PRO A 306 -18.80 7.56 -32.77
#